data_AF-A0A7U8C8R3-F1
#
_entry.id   AF-A0A7U8C8R3-F1
#
_cell.length_a   1.000
_cell.length_b   1.000
_cell.length_c   1.000
_cell.angle_alpha   90.00
_cell.angle_beta   90.00
_cell.angle_gamma   90.00
#
_symmetry.space_group_name_H-M   'P 1'
#
loop_
_entity.id
_entity.type
_entity.pdbx_description
1 polymer ?
#
loop_
_entity_poly.entity_id
_entity_poly.type
_entity_poly.pdbx_seq_one_letter_code
_entity_poly.pdbx_strand_id
1 'polypeptide(L)'
;MQSWIKQLKPGEPFCAHGKMPKEGQGVGMVEAARGSLGHWLEVKKGKISNYQIIAPTTWNFSPRDEQGVPGALEQALEGAPVREGEKDPVAVQHIVRSFDPCMVCTVH
;
A
#
# COMPACT_ATOMS: atom_id res chain seq x y z
N MET A 1 -11.54 -5.20 -17.14
CA MET A 1 -12.06 -6.51 -16.68
C MET A 1 -12.76 -7.30 -17.80
N GLN A 2 -13.73 -6.73 -18.52
CA GLN A 2 -14.44 -7.44 -19.60
C GLN A 2 -13.51 -8.00 -20.71
N SER A 3 -12.46 -7.26 -21.08
CA SER A 3 -11.45 -7.72 -22.03
C SER A 3 -10.67 -8.93 -21.53
N TRP A 4 -10.30 -8.97 -20.24
CA TRP A 4 -9.57 -10.09 -19.65
C TRP A 4 -10.40 -11.36 -19.60
N ILE A 5 -11.71 -11.27 -19.33
CA ILE A 5 -12.61 -12.44 -19.36
C ILE A 5 -12.60 -13.10 -20.74
N LYS A 6 -12.59 -12.30 -21.82
CA LYS A 6 -12.55 -12.80 -23.20
C LYS A 6 -11.20 -13.43 -23.57
N GLN A 7 -10.14 -13.10 -22.85
CA GLN A 7 -8.79 -13.63 -23.07
C GLN A 7 -8.52 -14.92 -22.27
N LEU A 8 -9.37 -15.22 -21.27
CA LEU A 8 -9.25 -16.45 -20.50
C LEU A 8 -9.44 -17.65 -21.42
N LYS A 9 -8.51 -18.61 -21.35
CA LYS A 9 -8.60 -19.88 -22.08
C LYS A 9 -8.86 -21.01 -21.08
N PRO A 10 -10.10 -21.49 -20.96
CA PRO A 10 -10.43 -22.54 -20.02
C PRO A 10 -9.58 -23.80 -20.25
N GLY A 11 -9.05 -24.37 -19.17
CA GLY A 11 -8.22 -25.58 -19.22
C GLY A 11 -6.73 -25.37 -19.48
N GLU A 12 -6.28 -24.16 -19.84
CA GLU A 12 -4.84 -23.86 -19.88
C GLU A 12 -4.24 -23.77 -18.45
N PRO A 13 -2.95 -24.11 -18.27
CA PRO A 13 -2.28 -23.96 -16.98
C PRO A 13 -2.25 -22.52 -16.49
N PHE A 14 -2.72 -22.28 -15.26
CA PHE A 14 -2.70 -20.97 -14.59
C PHE A 14 -1.57 -20.82 -13.57
N CYS A 15 -0.84 -21.90 -13.28
CA CYS A 15 0.24 -21.94 -12.30
C CYS A 15 1.41 -22.77 -12.84
N ALA A 16 2.59 -22.15 -12.93
CA ALA A 16 3.83 -22.85 -13.21
C ALA A 16 4.53 -23.20 -11.89
N HIS A 17 4.98 -24.44 -11.76
CA HIS A 17 5.72 -24.90 -10.58
C HIS A 17 7.21 -24.62 -10.77
N GLY A 18 7.82 -23.93 -9.82
CA GLY A 18 9.27 -23.68 -9.76
C GLY A 18 9.92 -24.39 -8.59
N LYS A 19 11.26 -24.52 -8.62
CA LYS A 19 12.05 -24.94 -7.47
C LYS A 19 12.39 -23.71 -6.62
N MET A 20 12.32 -23.84 -5.30
CA MET A 20 12.73 -22.76 -4.40
C MET A 20 14.24 -22.47 -4.55
N PRO A 21 14.66 -21.24 -4.89
CA PRO A 21 16.08 -20.93 -4.98
C PRO A 21 16.76 -20.98 -3.61
N LYS A 22 18.05 -21.35 -3.60
CA LYS A 22 18.88 -21.26 -2.39
C LYS A 22 19.23 -19.81 -2.06
N GLU A 23 19.45 -19.00 -3.09
CA GLU A 23 19.80 -17.58 -3.00
C GLU A 23 19.00 -16.81 -4.05
N GLY A 24 18.48 -15.62 -3.74
CA GLY A 24 17.76 -14.81 -4.72
C GLY A 24 17.15 -13.53 -4.16
N GLN A 25 16.82 -12.60 -5.05
CA GLN A 25 16.10 -11.37 -4.73
C GLN A 25 14.93 -11.19 -5.69
N GLY A 26 13.84 -10.59 -5.22
CA GLY A 26 12.66 -10.34 -6.03
C GLY A 26 11.94 -9.07 -5.59
N VAL A 27 11.33 -8.39 -6.56
CA VAL A 27 10.50 -7.22 -6.33
C VAL A 27 9.17 -7.41 -7.05
N GLY A 28 8.07 -7.16 -6.34
CA GLY A 28 6.72 -7.16 -6.88
C GLY A 28 6.09 -5.79 -6.67
N MET A 29 5.62 -5.17 -7.75
CA MET A 29 4.95 -3.86 -7.73
C MET A 29 3.57 -4.00 -8.34
N VAL A 30 2.54 -3.53 -7.64
CA VAL A 30 1.15 -3.48 -8.12
C VAL A 30 0.44 -2.23 -7.62
N GLU A 31 -0.63 -1.85 -8.30
CA GLU A 31 -1.60 -0.90 -7.75
C GLU A 31 -2.69 -1.68 -7.02
N ALA A 32 -2.73 -1.54 -5.69
CA ALA A 32 -3.84 -2.02 -4.89
C ALA A 32 -5.00 -1.01 -4.96
N ALA A 33 -6.16 -1.37 -4.39
CA ALA A 33 -7.33 -0.50 -4.41
C ALA A 33 -7.10 0.90 -3.79
N ARG A 34 -6.09 1.03 -2.91
CA ARG A 34 -5.76 2.24 -2.14
C ARG A 34 -4.50 2.96 -2.62
N GLY A 35 -3.90 2.49 -3.72
CA GLY A 35 -2.65 3.03 -4.28
C GLY A 35 -1.53 2.00 -4.41
N SER A 36 -0.30 2.49 -4.55
CA SER A 36 0.87 1.68 -4.88
C SER A 36 1.29 0.74 -3.74
N LEU A 37 1.53 -0.52 -4.08
CA LEU A 37 2.00 -1.58 -3.18
C LEU A 37 3.29 -2.19 -3.75
N GLY A 38 4.34 -2.18 -2.93
CA GLY A 38 5.62 -2.80 -3.25
C GLY A 38 6.01 -3.88 -2.25
N HIS A 39 6.56 -4.99 -2.75
CA HIS A 39 7.12 -6.07 -1.98
C HIS A 39 8.56 -6.33 -2.45
N TRP A 40 9.51 -6.36 -1.53
CA TRP A 40 10.91 -6.69 -1.76
C TRP A 40 11.29 -7.91 -0.92
N LEU A 41 11.82 -8.94 -1.56
CA LEU A 41 12.15 -10.22 -0.93
C LEU A 41 13.62 -10.56 -1.18
N GLU A 42 14.30 -11.05 -0.15
CA GLU A 42 15.60 -11.69 -0.26
C GLU A 42 15.55 -13.10 0.34
N VAL A 43 16.15 -14.07 -0.34
CA VAL A 43 16.27 -15.46 0.06
C VAL A 43 17.75 -15.82 0.19
N LYS A 44 18.13 -16.43 1.32
CA LYS A 44 19.46 -16.99 1.58
C LYS A 44 19.35 -18.37 2.20
N LYS A 45 20.21 -19.31 1.79
CA LYS A 45 20.17 -20.72 2.20
C LYS A 45 18.77 -21.36 2.13
N GLY A 46 17.99 -20.97 1.13
CA GLY A 46 16.62 -21.46 0.91
C GLY A 46 15.58 -20.93 1.90
N LYS A 47 15.90 -19.88 2.66
CA LYS A 47 14.99 -19.22 3.61
C LYS A 47 14.90 -17.73 3.31
N ILE A 48 13.78 -17.11 3.63
CA ILE A 48 13.63 -15.65 3.53
C ILE A 48 14.57 -15.01 4.55
N SER A 49 15.55 -14.23 4.06
CA SER A 49 16.46 -13.45 4.91
C SER A 49 15.93 -12.05 5.15
N ASN A 50 15.16 -11.49 4.21
CA ASN A 50 14.51 -10.20 4.35
C ASN A 50 13.21 -10.18 3.55
N TYR A 51 12.18 -9.53 4.09
CA TYR A 51 10.95 -9.22 3.40
C TYR A 51 10.54 -7.81 3.81
N GLN A 52 10.50 -6.89 2.85
CA GLN A 52 10.04 -5.52 3.05
C GLN A 52 8.80 -5.28 2.21
N ILE A 53 7.84 -4.59 2.79
CA ILE A 53 6.61 -4.19 2.11
C ILE A 53 6.46 -2.69 2.32
N ILE A 54 6.03 -1.99 1.29
CA ILE A 54 5.56 -0.61 1.41
C ILE A 54 4.13 -0.61 0.89
N ALA A 55 3.18 -0.54 1.83
CA ALA A 55 1.76 -0.58 1.52
C ALA A 55 1.22 0.79 1.07
N PRO A 56 0.06 0.83 0.41
CA PRO A 56 -0.52 2.08 -0.07
C PRO A 56 -0.74 3.11 1.03
N THR A 57 -1.28 2.67 2.18
CA THR A 57 -1.52 3.56 3.32
C THR A 57 -0.22 4.05 3.95
N THR A 58 0.91 3.33 3.81
CA THR A 58 2.23 3.81 4.26
C THR A 58 2.64 5.09 3.53
N TRP A 59 2.32 5.21 2.23
CA TRP A 59 2.55 6.45 1.47
C TRP A 59 1.62 7.58 1.92
N ASN A 60 0.33 7.28 2.07
CA ASN A 60 -0.68 8.31 2.36
C ASN A 60 -0.61 8.83 3.81
N PHE A 61 -0.28 7.96 4.76
CA PHE A 61 -0.25 8.22 6.20
C PHE A 61 1.19 8.21 6.73
N SER A 62 2.18 8.49 5.88
CA SER A 62 3.55 8.67 6.34
C SER A 62 3.61 9.84 7.33
N PRO A 63 4.40 9.73 8.41
CA PRO A 63 4.69 10.88 9.25
C PRO A 63 5.56 11.88 8.47
N ARG A 64 5.95 12.95 9.17
CA ARG A 64 7.02 13.83 8.69
C ARG A 64 8.32 13.07 8.44
N ASP A 65 9.00 13.40 7.36
CA ASP A 65 10.33 12.88 7.09
C ASP A 65 11.41 13.53 7.96
N GLU A 66 12.67 13.14 7.76
CA GLU A 66 13.81 13.67 8.51
C GLU A 66 14.00 15.18 8.32
N GLN A 67 13.54 15.74 7.21
CA GLN A 67 13.57 17.18 6.93
C GLN A 67 12.33 17.91 7.47
N GLY A 68 11.41 17.18 8.13
CA GLY A 68 10.19 17.73 8.71
C GLY A 68 9.05 17.93 7.71
N VAL A 69 9.18 17.43 6.49
CA VAL A 69 8.18 17.56 5.42
C VAL A 69 6.97 16.68 5.76
N PRO A 70 5.75 17.25 5.86
CA PRO A 70 4.54 16.48 6.17
C PRO A 70 4.21 15.44 5.10
N GLY A 71 3.66 14.30 5.52
CA GLY A 71 3.11 13.29 4.61
C GLY A 71 1.84 13.77 3.88
N ALA A 72 1.36 12.96 2.93
CA ALA A 72 0.24 13.36 2.06
C ALA A 72 -1.04 13.72 2.83
N LEU A 73 -1.40 12.94 3.85
CA LEU A 73 -2.56 13.24 4.69
C LEU A 73 -2.36 14.51 5.52
N GLU A 74 -1.18 14.69 6.12
CA GLU A 74 -0.90 15.90 6.91
C GLU A 74 -1.03 17.16 6.06
N GLN A 75 -0.53 17.13 4.82
CA GLN A 75 -0.71 18.21 3.85
C GLN A 75 -2.17 18.41 3.48
N ALA A 76 -2.94 17.34 3.25
CA ALA A 76 -4.36 17.43 2.91
C ALA A 76 -5.23 17.98 4.04
N LEU A 77 -4.79 17.84 5.29
CA LEU A 77 -5.47 18.40 6.47
C LEU A 77 -5.17 19.88 6.69
N GLU A 78 -4.13 20.42 6.06
CA GLU A 78 -3.79 21.83 6.17
C GLU A 78 -4.92 22.71 5.62
N GLY A 79 -5.44 23.61 6.46
CA GLY A 79 -6.57 24.49 6.11
C GLY A 79 -7.95 23.82 6.16
N ALA A 80 -8.06 22.59 6.66
CA ALA A 80 -9.36 21.96 6.88
C ALA A 80 -10.24 22.81 7.81
N PRO A 81 -11.50 23.12 7.44
CA PRO A 81 -12.35 23.98 8.24
C PRO A 81 -12.76 23.31 9.56
N VAL A 82 -12.60 24.04 10.66
CA VAL A 82 -13.09 23.67 11.99
C VAL A 82 -13.94 24.81 12.50
N ARG A 83 -15.23 24.56 12.75
CA ARG A 83 -16.16 25.60 13.22
C ARG A 83 -15.97 25.84 14.71
N GLU A 84 -16.27 27.06 15.16
CA GLU A 84 -16.23 27.39 16.58
C GLU A 84 -17.20 26.50 17.38
N GLY A 85 -16.72 25.93 18.48
CA GLY A 85 -17.48 25.00 19.33
C GLY A 85 -17.64 23.57 18.76
N GLU A 86 -17.08 23.27 17.58
CA GLU A 86 -17.13 21.94 16.99
C GLU A 86 -16.18 20.98 17.72
N LYS A 87 -16.74 19.99 18.43
CA LYS A 87 -15.95 18.99 19.17
C LYS A 87 -15.41 17.87 18.28
N ASP A 88 -16.13 17.54 17.21
CA ASP A 88 -15.81 16.46 16.28
C ASP A 88 -15.81 17.00 14.85
N PRO A 89 -14.71 17.61 14.37
CA PRO A 89 -14.69 18.30 13.09
C PRO A 89 -15.00 17.38 11.91
N VAL A 90 -16.15 17.57 11.29
CA VAL A 90 -16.63 16.68 10.22
C VAL A 90 -15.73 16.79 8.98
N ALA A 91 -15.17 17.96 8.71
CA ALA A 91 -14.27 18.16 7.56
C ALA A 91 -12.98 17.33 7.67
N VAL A 92 -12.33 17.33 8.84
CA VAL A 92 -11.15 16.49 9.13
C VAL A 92 -11.50 15.02 8.92
N GLN A 93 -12.65 14.61 9.46
CA GLN A 93 -13.17 13.26 9.33
C GLN A 93 -13.44 12.84 7.88
N HIS A 94 -13.94 13.73 7.04
CA HIS A 94 -14.16 13.48 5.61
C HIS A 94 -12.85 13.40 4.85
N ILE A 95 -11.89 14.28 5.14
CA ILE A 95 -10.56 14.25 4.52
C ILE A 95 -9.88 12.92 4.84
N VAL A 96 -9.80 12.51 6.11
CA VAL A 96 -9.15 11.24 6.48
C VAL A 96 -9.82 10.05 5.78
N ARG A 97 -11.16 10.00 5.73
CA ARG A 97 -11.89 8.88 5.11
C ARG A 97 -11.82 8.87 3.58
N SER A 98 -11.58 10.01 2.92
CA SER A 98 -11.47 10.05 1.46
C SER A 98 -10.22 9.32 0.95
N PHE A 99 -9.21 9.11 1.81
CA PHE A 99 -8.03 8.31 1.51
C PHE A 99 -8.25 6.80 1.72
N ASP A 100 -9.45 6.36 2.13
CA ASP A 100 -9.79 4.97 2.44
C ASP A 100 -8.71 4.23 3.26
N PRO A 101 -8.32 4.75 4.44
CA PRO A 101 -7.21 4.17 5.20
C PRO A 101 -7.52 2.76 5.68
N CYS A 102 -6.60 1.84 5.40
CA CYS A 102 -6.58 0.54 6.05
C CYS A 102 -5.50 0.54 7.13
N MET A 103 -5.89 0.80 8.38
CA MET A 103 -4.96 0.90 9.53
C MET A 103 -4.15 -0.38 9.77
N VAL A 104 -4.67 -1.55 9.36
CA VAL A 104 -3.95 -2.83 9.46
C VAL A 104 -2.87 -2.94 8.39
N CYS A 105 -3.00 -2.24 7.26
CA CYS A 105 -1.99 -2.23 6.20
C CYS A 105 -0.86 -1.23 6.49
N THR A 106 -1.00 -0.29 7.43
CA THR A 106 -0.01 0.78 7.66
C THR A 106 1.22 0.32 8.46
N VAL A 107 1.12 -0.81 9.17
CA VAL A 107 2.18 -1.35 10.04
C VAL A 107 2.27 -2.87 9.86
N HIS A 108 3.28 -3.32 9.14
CA HIS A 108 3.59 -4.73 8.86
C HIS A 108 5.10 -4.96 8.86
#